data_AF-A0AAX0B3T5-F1
#
_entry.id   AF-A0AAX0B3T5-F1
#
_cell.length_a   1.000
_cell.length_b   1.000
_cell.length_c   1.000
_cell.angle_alpha   90.00
_cell.angle_beta   90.00
_cell.angle_gamma   90.00
#
_symmetry.space_group_name_H-M   'P 1'
#
loop_
_entity.id
_entity.type
_entity.pdbx_description
1 polymer ?
#
loop_
_entity_poly.entity_id
_entity_poly.type
_entity_poly.pdbx_seq_one_letter_code
_entity_poly.pdbx_strand_id
1 'polypeptide(L)'
;MKCKHCGYEIHNPEIFNIHESNCIDEQIQNGLIADPSLEDNGQGENNDGEVDYSSMTVDQLKAICKEKNLEGYSNLNKDDLITFIKENIKG
;
A
#
# COMPACT_ATOMS: atom_id res chain seq x y z
N MET A 1 -8.63 -33.01 1.99
CA MET A 1 -9.36 -31.84 1.45
C MET A 1 -8.35 -30.73 1.27
N LYS A 2 -8.30 -30.10 0.10
CA LYS A 2 -7.30 -29.06 -0.19
C LYS A 2 -7.95 -27.70 -0.08
N CYS A 3 -7.38 -26.81 0.72
CA CYS A 3 -7.86 -25.44 0.83
C CYS A 3 -7.64 -24.72 -0.51
N LYS A 4 -8.69 -24.10 -1.04
CA LYS A 4 -8.63 -23.32 -2.29
C LYS A 4 -7.90 -21.99 -2.15
N HIS A 5 -7.73 -21.50 -0.92
CA HIS A 5 -7.14 -20.19 -0.62
C HIS A 5 -5.62 -20.26 -0.43
N CYS A 6 -5.11 -21.23 0.34
CA CYS A 6 -3.67 -21.38 0.59
C CYS A 6 -3.04 -22.65 -0.02
N GLY A 7 -3.85 -23.53 -0.62
CA GLY A 7 -3.37 -24.79 -1.19
C GLY A 7 -2.97 -25.85 -0.15
N TYR A 8 -3.12 -25.58 1.15
CA TYR A 8 -2.77 -26.52 2.21
C TYR A 8 -3.72 -27.72 2.22
N GLU A 9 -3.15 -28.91 2.44
CA GLU A 9 -3.88 -30.18 2.36
C GLU A 9 -4.24 -30.68 3.75
N ILE A 10 -5.54 -30.69 4.05
CA ILE A 10 -6.10 -31.00 5.37
C ILE A 10 -6.94 -32.27 5.27
N HIS A 11 -6.58 -33.28 6.05
CA HIS A 11 -7.28 -34.57 6.03
C HIS A 11 -8.41 -34.66 7.07
N ASN A 12 -8.45 -33.75 8.04
CA ASN A 12 -9.48 -33.72 9.09
C ASN A 12 -10.60 -32.70 8.74
N PRO A 13 -11.87 -33.13 8.62
CA PRO A 13 -12.98 -32.25 8.22
C PRO A 13 -13.31 -31.15 9.24
N GLU A 14 -13.17 -31.40 10.54
CA GLU A 14 -13.45 -30.35 11.54
C GLU A 14 -12.42 -29.23 11.49
N ILE A 15 -11.15 -29.60 11.31
CA ILE A 15 -10.05 -28.65 11.13
C ILE A 15 -10.17 -27.92 9.79
N PHE A 16 -10.64 -28.59 8.74
CA PHE A 16 -10.83 -27.99 7.42
C PHE A 16 -11.85 -26.85 7.47
N ASN A 17 -12.97 -27.01 8.17
CA ASN A 17 -13.99 -25.97 8.30
C ASN A 17 -13.47 -24.73 9.04
N ILE A 18 -12.74 -24.93 10.14
CA ILE A 18 -12.13 -23.83 10.92
C ILE A 18 -11.07 -23.12 10.07
N HIS A 19 -10.25 -23.90 9.36
CA HIS A 19 -9.22 -23.36 8.48
C HIS A 19 -9.81 -22.62 7.29
N GLU A 20 -10.86 -23.09 6.62
CA GLU A 20 -11.43 -22.41 5.46
C GLU A 20 -11.91 -20.99 5.81
N SER A 21 -12.53 -20.80 6.98
CA SER A 21 -12.91 -19.47 7.46
C SER A 21 -11.69 -18.62 7.83
N ASN A 22 -10.81 -19.11 8.71
CA ASN A 22 -9.68 -18.32 9.20
C ASN A 22 -8.58 -18.08 8.16
N CYS A 23 -8.50 -18.94 7.13
CA CYS A 23 -7.50 -18.83 6.07
C CYS A 23 -7.75 -17.60 5.21
N ILE A 24 -9.00 -17.15 5.02
CA ILE A 24 -9.28 -15.94 4.26
C ILE A 24 -8.78 -14.73 5.06
N ASP A 25 -9.18 -14.62 6.33
CA ASP A 25 -8.75 -13.54 7.23
C ASP A 25 -7.22 -13.48 7.39
N GLU A 26 -6.57 -14.63 7.57
CA GLU A 26 -5.11 -14.70 7.73
C GLU A 26 -4.37 -14.30 6.44
N GLN A 27 -4.89 -14.66 5.27
CA GLN A 27 -4.28 -14.27 3.99
C GLN A 27 -4.49 -12.77 3.70
N ILE A 28 -5.60 -12.18 4.17
CA ILE A 28 -5.85 -10.74 4.12
C ILE A 28 -4.89 -10.00 5.05
N GLN A 29 -4.76 -10.44 6.30
CA GLN A 29 -3.86 -9.84 7.29
C GLN A 29 -2.39 -9.95 6.87
N ASN A 30 -1.99 -11.04 6.22
CA ASN A 30 -0.64 -11.22 5.68
C ASN A 30 -0.45 -10.57 4.29
N GLY A 31 -1.47 -9.89 3.75
CA GLY A 31 -1.39 -9.17 2.48
C GLY A 31 -1.20 -10.06 1.24
N LEU A 32 -1.50 -11.36 1.35
CA LEU A 32 -1.38 -12.33 0.25
C LEU A 32 -2.60 -12.31 -0.67
N ILE A 33 -3.76 -11.89 -0.15
CA ILE A 33 -4.98 -11.62 -0.92
C ILE A 33 -5.56 -10.26 -0.53
N ALA A 34 -6.14 -9.55 -1.50
CA ALA A 34 -6.84 -8.30 -1.24
C ALA A 34 -8.22 -8.57 -0.62
N ASP A 35 -8.60 -7.81 0.39
CA ASP A 35 -9.95 -7.88 0.96
C ASP A 35 -10.97 -7.33 -0.05
N PRO A 36 -11.90 -8.15 -0.56
CA PRO A 36 -12.87 -7.72 -1.56
C PRO A 36 -14.00 -6.86 -0.99
N SER A 37 -14.07 -6.68 0.34
CA SER A 37 -15.08 -5.87 1.03
C SER A 37 -14.59 -4.45 1.31
N LEU A 38 -13.27 -4.20 1.19
CA LEU A 38 -12.61 -2.92 1.34
C LEU A 38 -12.28 -2.35 -0.04
N GLU A 39 -13.31 -1.94 -0.80
CA GLU A 39 -13.10 -0.97 -1.86
C GLU A 39 -12.96 0.44 -1.24
N ASP A 40 -11.79 0.73 -0.68
CA ASP A 40 -11.34 2.10 -0.44
C ASP A 40 -9.83 2.22 -0.69
N ASN A 41 -9.48 3.28 -1.42
CA ASN A 41 -8.14 3.59 -1.91
C ASN A 41 -7.21 3.97 -0.75
N GLY A 42 -6.16 3.18 -0.49
CA GLY A 42 -5.14 3.59 0.48
C GLY A 42 -4.00 2.60 0.62
N GLN A 43 -2.81 3.03 0.22
CA GLN A 43 -1.57 2.27 0.25
C GLN A 43 -1.25 1.74 1.65
N GLY A 44 -0.91 0.45 1.70
CA GLY A 44 -0.27 -0.16 2.86
C GLY A 44 1.02 0.57 3.21
N GLU A 45 1.18 0.86 4.49
CA GLU A 45 2.31 1.64 4.97
C GLU A 45 3.55 0.79 5.23
N ASN A 46 4.69 1.40 4.91
CA ASN A 46 6.01 1.28 5.55
C ASN A 46 6.84 0.04 5.21
N ASN A 47 7.39 0.04 3.99
CA ASN A 47 8.79 -0.31 3.82
C ASN A 47 9.60 0.97 3.61
N ASP A 48 10.68 1.10 4.38
CA ASP A 48 11.77 2.05 4.16
C ASP A 48 12.35 1.78 2.76
N GLY A 49 11.85 2.53 1.78
CA GLY A 49 12.17 2.33 0.38
C GLY A 49 11.58 3.47 -0.41
N GLU A 50 12.45 4.25 -1.04
CA GLU A 50 12.19 5.39 -1.92
C GLU A 50 10.71 5.67 -2.24
N VAL A 51 10.19 6.79 -1.74
CA VAL A 51 8.89 7.28 -2.23
C VAL A 51 9.07 7.67 -3.70
N ASP A 52 8.51 6.89 -4.62
CA ASP A 52 8.53 7.22 -6.05
C ASP A 52 7.52 8.34 -6.36
N TYR A 53 7.99 9.57 -6.18
CA TYR A 53 7.25 10.79 -6.53
C TYR A 53 6.91 10.87 -8.03
N SER A 54 7.62 10.13 -8.88
CA SER A 54 7.43 10.13 -10.33
C SER A 54 6.04 9.60 -10.73
N SER A 55 5.56 8.60 -10.00
CA SER A 55 4.24 7.99 -10.16
C SER A 55 3.09 8.82 -9.57
N MET A 56 3.38 9.88 -8.80
CA MET A 56 2.38 10.75 -8.20
C MET A 56 1.86 11.82 -9.17
N THR A 57 0.67 12.34 -8.88
CA THR A 57 0.09 13.48 -9.60
C THR A 57 0.60 14.80 -9.05
N VAL A 58 0.49 15.89 -9.83
CA VAL A 58 0.89 17.25 -9.40
C VAL A 58 0.19 17.65 -8.10
N ASP A 59 -1.09 17.30 -7.93
CA ASP A 59 -1.85 17.56 -6.71
C ASP A 59 -1.26 16.83 -5.50
N GLN A 60 -0.92 15.55 -5.64
CA GLN A 60 -0.27 14.76 -4.59
C GLN A 60 1.11 15.32 -4.24
N LEU A 61 1.91 15.71 -5.24
CA LEU A 61 3.21 16.34 -5.02
C LEU A 61 3.08 17.67 -4.25
N LYS A 62 2.10 18.50 -4.61
CA LYS A 62 1.80 19.74 -3.88
C LYS A 62 1.32 19.48 -2.44
N ALA A 63 0.55 18.42 -2.23
CA ALA A 63 0.13 18.01 -0.89
C ALA A 63 1.34 17.64 -0.03
N ILE A 64 2.31 16.90 -0.58
CA ILE A 64 3.57 16.57 0.11
C ILE A 64 4.36 17.84 0.43
N CYS A 65 4.50 18.77 -0.52
CA CYS A 65 5.16 20.05 -0.25
C CYS A 65 4.49 20.80 0.90
N LYS A 66 3.16 20.82 0.94
CA LYS A 66 2.39 21.46 2.02
C LYS A 66 2.56 20.76 3.36
N GLU A 67 2.50 19.44 3.39
CA GLU A 67 2.70 18.63 4.60
C GLU A 67 4.10 18.85 5.18
N LYS A 68 5.11 18.89 4.32
CA LYS A 68 6.49 19.14 4.68
C LYS A 68 6.82 20.62 4.90
N ASN A 69 5.80 21.50 4.86
CA ASN A 69 5.94 22.95 5.03
C ASN A 69 7.00 23.58 4.10
N LEU A 70 7.09 23.07 2.86
CA LEU A 70 7.96 23.64 1.85
C LEU A 70 7.31 24.87 1.22
N GLU A 71 8.10 25.87 0.86
CA GLU A 71 7.63 27.10 0.20
C GLU A 71 8.24 27.24 -1.20
N GLY A 72 7.63 28.03 -2.08
CA GLY A 72 8.16 28.28 -3.44
C GLY A 72 7.78 27.23 -4.50
N TYR A 73 6.96 26.23 -4.15
CA TYR A 73 6.55 25.15 -5.06
C TYR A 73 5.36 25.50 -5.97
N SER A 74 4.63 26.60 -5.72
CA SER A 74 3.38 26.95 -6.42
C SER A 74 3.54 27.20 -7.92
N ASN A 75 4.74 27.62 -8.35
CA ASN A 75 5.06 27.91 -9.75
C ASN A 75 5.80 26.76 -10.46
N LEU A 76 6.05 25.64 -9.77
CA LEU A 76 6.82 24.52 -10.31
C LEU A 76 5.92 23.58 -11.12
N ASN A 77 6.47 22.99 -12.19
CA ASN A 77 5.84 21.92 -12.95
C ASN A 77 6.02 20.56 -12.25
N LYS A 78 5.49 19.48 -12.83
CA LYS A 78 5.56 18.14 -12.22
C LYS A 78 7.01 17.68 -11.95
N ASP A 79 7.90 17.81 -12.93
CA ASP A 79 9.30 17.39 -12.82
C ASP A 79 10.07 18.22 -11.80
N ASP A 80 9.87 19.55 -11.84
CA ASP A 80 10.46 20.47 -10.86
C ASP A 80 9.96 20.17 -9.44
N LEU A 81 8.66 19.86 -9.26
CA LEU A 81 8.10 19.46 -7.97
C LEU A 81 8.76 18.18 -7.45
N ILE A 82 8.90 17.15 -8.29
CA ILE A 82 9.54 15.88 -7.89
C ILE A 82 10.97 16.13 -7.44
N THR A 83 11.73 16.90 -8.21
CA THR A 83 13.13 17.23 -7.88
C THR A 83 13.20 18.04 -6.59
N PHE A 84 12.40 19.08 -6.48
CA PHE A 84 12.32 19.94 -5.31
C PHE A 84 12.00 19.16 -4.03
N ILE A 85 11.03 18.25 -4.09
CA ILE A 85 10.66 17.35 -3.00
C ILE A 85 11.83 16.45 -2.62
N LYS A 86 12.47 15.79 -3.60
CA LYS A 86 13.63 14.91 -3.35
C LYS A 86 14.82 15.66 -2.73
N GLU A 87 15.04 16.92 -3.09
CA GLU A 87 16.12 17.73 -2.54
C GLU A 87 15.82 18.23 -1.12
N ASN A 88 14.57 18.57 -0.81
CA ASN A 88 14.20 19.13 0.50
C ASN A 88 13.86 18.06 1.56
N ILE A 89 13.52 16.84 1.15
CA ILE A 89 13.10 15.76 2.07
C ILE A 89 14.22 14.75 2.34
N LYS A 90 15.37 14.83 1.65
CA LYS A 90 16.58 14.05 1.99
C LYS A 90 17.08 14.44 3.39
N GLY A 91 16.64 13.70 4.40
CA GLY A 91 17.14 13.70 5.78
C GLY A 91 17.86 12.39 6.06
#